data_AF-A0A0W8F1R0-F1
#
_entry.id   AF-A0A0W8F1R0-F1
#
_cell.length_a   1.000
_cell.length_b   1.000
_cell.length_c   1.000
_cell.angle_alpha   90.00
_cell.angle_beta   90.00
_cell.angle_gamma   90.00
#
_symmetry.space_group_name_H-M   'P 1'
#
loop_
_entity.id
_entity.type
_entity.pdbx_description
1 polymer ?
#
loop_
_entity_poly.entity_id
_entity_poly.type
_entity_poly.pdbx_seq_one_letter_code
_entity_poly.pdbx_strand_id
1 'polypeptide(L)'
;MYGAFQRIWQGRTRGGVICRPWSFLAAVPLLSILVYLPYYLQLNTQGIQGVGIVHTPTPVPAFLLVHGFFILIFLIFLARDILRQPVGLLAPIPFVLAGYAAAGVAALPLAYFLLARRRGPAVLLAICGLVVIILTEFFYLKDNMGDTYYRMNTVFKFYLPAWILLGASGFALLARMLQKPCSGLRISEGTRKSLIVLSVAALLAAPFAIPLEHPYEGATLDGLAYLHDAHPGDAQAVAWLRSLEGVQGIVEAEGGDYTYFSRISSFTGIPAIIGMPFHEYMWRADGWFGERVGDVRLIYEDPSRTAMLMQKYQVTHLYVGESERERYAVRVAESGLPLVYDHDGVQIYTITV
;
A
#
# COMPACT_ATOMS: atom_id res chain seq x y z
N MET A 1 16.88 -28.51 -32.24
CA MET A 1 15.73 -28.33 -31.31
C MET A 1 14.99 -27.00 -31.45
N TYR A 2 15.60 -25.91 -31.94
CA TYR A 2 14.92 -24.60 -32.12
C TYR A 2 13.82 -24.57 -33.22
N GLY A 3 13.86 -25.48 -34.20
CA GLY A 3 12.92 -25.51 -35.33
C GLY A 3 11.58 -26.23 -35.07
N ALA A 4 11.43 -26.89 -33.93
CA ALA A 4 10.18 -27.61 -33.58
C ALA A 4 9.16 -26.70 -32.89
N PHE A 5 9.62 -25.71 -32.11
CA PHE A 5 8.74 -24.77 -31.40
C PHE A 5 8.05 -23.74 -32.34
N GLN A 6 8.68 -23.37 -33.46
CA GLN A 6 8.06 -22.44 -34.41
C GLN A 6 6.91 -23.07 -35.21
N ARG A 7 6.90 -24.39 -35.41
CA ARG A 7 5.85 -25.08 -36.17
C ARG A 7 4.53 -25.22 -35.40
N ILE A 8 4.56 -25.19 -34.07
CA ILE A 8 3.35 -25.24 -33.24
C ILE A 8 2.57 -23.91 -33.31
N TRP A 9 3.23 -22.79 -33.63
CA TRP A 9 2.61 -21.46 -33.68
C TRP A 9 2.25 -20.98 -35.09
N GLN A 10 2.63 -21.72 -36.14
CA GLN A 10 2.32 -21.40 -37.54
C GLN A 10 1.06 -22.11 -38.08
N GLY A 11 0.36 -22.89 -37.24
CA GLY A 11 -0.99 -23.30 -37.55
C GLY A 11 -1.89 -22.08 -37.54
N ARG A 12 -2.36 -21.64 -38.73
CA ARG A 12 -3.54 -20.77 -38.89
C ARG A 12 -4.74 -21.48 -38.27
N THR A 13 -4.84 -21.48 -36.95
CA THR A 13 -6.10 -21.72 -36.29
C THR A 13 -6.95 -20.52 -36.66
N ARG A 14 -8.10 -20.77 -37.29
CA ARG A 14 -9.25 -19.86 -37.20
C ARG A 14 -9.70 -19.87 -35.74
N GLY A 15 -8.83 -19.40 -34.85
CA GLY A 15 -9.07 -19.36 -33.44
C GLY A 15 -10.19 -18.37 -33.21
N GLY A 16 -11.22 -18.80 -32.48
CA GLY A 16 -12.29 -17.91 -32.03
C GLY A 16 -11.71 -16.69 -31.31
N VAL A 17 -12.57 -15.72 -30.98
CA VAL A 17 -12.17 -14.45 -30.36
C VAL A 17 -11.19 -14.64 -29.18
N ILE A 18 -11.33 -15.74 -28.44
CA ILE A 18 -10.50 -16.13 -27.29
C ILE A 18 -9.04 -16.46 -27.65
N CYS A 19 -8.74 -16.93 -28.85
CA CYS A 19 -7.37 -17.29 -29.26
C CYS A 19 -6.53 -16.09 -29.75
N ARG A 20 -7.10 -14.89 -29.79
CA ARG A 20 -6.36 -13.68 -30.21
C ARG A 20 -5.54 -13.13 -29.03
N PRO A 21 -4.30 -12.63 -29.23
CA PRO A 21 -3.48 -12.12 -28.14
C PRO A 21 -4.12 -11.00 -27.29
N TRP A 22 -5.04 -10.22 -27.87
CA TRP A 22 -5.75 -9.16 -27.16
C TRP A 22 -6.93 -9.69 -26.31
N SER A 23 -7.35 -10.94 -26.51
CA SER A 23 -8.47 -11.53 -25.77
C SER A 23 -8.21 -11.52 -24.26
N PHE A 24 -6.96 -11.70 -23.83
CA PHE A 24 -6.54 -11.62 -22.44
C PHE A 24 -6.86 -10.25 -21.81
N LEU A 25 -6.71 -9.15 -22.56
CA LEU A 25 -6.98 -7.80 -22.07
C LEU A 25 -8.47 -7.57 -21.75
N ALA A 26 -9.37 -8.36 -22.35
CA ALA A 26 -10.80 -8.31 -22.08
C ALA A 26 -11.24 -9.44 -21.13
N ALA A 27 -10.78 -10.67 -21.38
CA ALA A 27 -11.16 -11.85 -20.64
C ALA A 27 -10.68 -11.80 -19.18
N VAL A 28 -9.46 -11.32 -18.91
CA VAL A 28 -8.95 -11.28 -17.54
C VAL A 28 -9.74 -10.32 -16.66
N PRO A 29 -9.96 -9.04 -17.01
CA PRO A 29 -10.79 -8.17 -16.18
C PRO A 29 -12.19 -8.74 -15.94
N LEU A 30 -12.84 -9.28 -16.97
CA LEU A 30 -14.17 -9.87 -16.86
C LEU A 30 -14.18 -11.09 -15.93
N LEU A 31 -13.27 -12.04 -16.14
CA LEU A 31 -13.16 -13.24 -15.31
C LEU A 31 -12.79 -12.89 -13.87
N SER A 32 -11.89 -11.93 -13.65
CA SER A 32 -11.54 -11.45 -12.31
C SER A 32 -12.77 -10.88 -11.59
N ILE A 33 -13.57 -10.05 -12.26
CA ILE A 33 -14.82 -9.52 -11.69
C ILE A 33 -15.81 -10.65 -11.37
N LEU A 34 -15.97 -11.61 -12.28
CA LEU A 34 -16.88 -12.74 -12.08
C LEU A 34 -16.46 -13.63 -10.91
N VAL A 35 -15.16 -13.91 -10.77
CA VAL A 35 -14.60 -14.69 -9.65
C VAL A 35 -14.79 -13.97 -8.32
N TYR A 36 -14.62 -12.64 -8.29
CA TYR A 36 -14.81 -11.83 -7.09
C TYR A 36 -16.25 -11.38 -6.87
N LEU A 37 -17.19 -11.76 -7.73
CA LEU A 37 -18.57 -11.31 -7.65
C LEU A 37 -19.25 -11.63 -6.30
N PRO A 38 -19.10 -12.85 -5.73
CA PRO A 38 -19.68 -13.13 -4.41
C PRO A 38 -19.15 -12.18 -3.33
N TYR A 39 -17.85 -11.87 -3.35
CA TYR A 39 -17.24 -10.92 -2.44
C TYR A 39 -17.81 -9.51 -2.64
N TYR A 40 -17.91 -9.03 -3.88
CA TYR A 40 -18.48 -7.70 -4.17
C TYR A 40 -19.94 -7.57 -3.78
N LEU A 41 -20.73 -8.65 -3.89
CA LEU A 41 -22.12 -8.67 -3.48
C LEU A 41 -22.31 -8.71 -1.96
N GLN A 42 -21.33 -9.26 -1.23
CA GLN A 42 -21.36 -9.36 0.23
C GLN A 42 -20.63 -8.21 0.93
N LEU A 43 -19.76 -7.49 0.21
CA LEU A 43 -18.98 -6.39 0.74
C LEU A 43 -19.90 -5.21 1.07
N ASN A 44 -20.25 -5.08 2.34
CA ASN A 44 -20.91 -3.90 2.88
C ASN A 44 -19.85 -2.95 3.45
N THR A 45 -19.33 -2.05 2.61
CA THR A 45 -18.41 -1.00 3.04
C THR A 45 -19.06 0.36 2.83
N GLN A 46 -18.96 1.23 3.83
CA GLN A 46 -19.32 2.65 3.70
C GLN A 46 -18.10 3.54 3.45
N GLY A 47 -16.91 2.93 3.43
CA GLY A 47 -15.64 3.62 3.27
C GLY A 47 -15.34 4.13 1.86
N ILE A 48 -16.04 3.63 0.84
CA ILE A 48 -15.86 4.06 -0.56
C ILE A 48 -17.20 4.48 -1.15
N GLN A 49 -17.30 5.76 -1.52
CA GLN A 49 -18.53 6.40 -2.02
C GLN A 49 -18.54 6.54 -3.55
N GLY A 50 -17.76 5.71 -4.25
CA GLY A 50 -17.65 5.69 -5.71
C GLY A 50 -16.52 6.59 -6.24
N VAL A 51 -16.70 7.10 -7.47
CA VAL A 51 -15.69 7.90 -8.18
C VAL A 51 -16.04 9.39 -8.11
N GLY A 52 -15.06 10.22 -7.79
CA GLY A 52 -15.14 11.67 -7.79
C GLY A 52 -14.23 12.31 -8.83
N ILE A 53 -14.48 13.60 -9.08
CA ILE A 53 -13.66 14.43 -9.97
C ILE A 53 -12.70 15.25 -9.13
N VAL A 54 -11.43 15.20 -9.51
CA VAL A 54 -10.36 16.02 -8.94
C VAL A 54 -10.64 17.50 -9.20
N HIS A 55 -10.62 18.31 -8.15
CA HIS A 55 -10.78 19.77 -8.24
C HIS A 55 -9.51 20.55 -7.85
N THR A 56 -8.51 19.88 -7.27
CA THR A 56 -7.22 20.48 -6.87
C THR A 56 -6.07 19.74 -7.56
N PRO A 57 -5.74 20.03 -8.83
CA PRO A 57 -4.72 19.27 -9.57
C PRO A 57 -3.34 19.31 -8.93
N THR A 58 -2.51 18.31 -9.23
CA THR A 58 -1.17 18.22 -8.65
C THR A 58 -0.30 19.38 -9.13
N PRO A 59 0.41 20.11 -8.25
CA PRO A 59 1.39 21.10 -8.68
C PRO A 59 2.47 20.45 -9.55
N VAL A 60 2.78 21.08 -10.69
CA VAL A 60 3.78 20.55 -11.64
C VAL A 60 5.14 20.23 -10.99
N PRO A 61 5.68 21.05 -10.06
CA PRO A 61 6.93 20.69 -9.38
C PRO A 61 6.83 19.39 -8.58
N ALA A 62 5.75 19.17 -7.85
CA ALA A 62 5.52 17.93 -7.10
C ALA A 62 5.32 16.73 -8.05
N PHE A 63 4.63 16.93 -9.16
CA PHE A 63 4.48 15.91 -10.19
C PHE A 63 5.81 15.50 -10.81
N LEU A 64 6.67 16.48 -11.14
CA LEU A 64 8.01 16.24 -11.69
C LEU A 64 8.97 15.65 -10.67
N LEU A 65 8.81 15.97 -9.38
CA LEU A 65 9.57 15.30 -8.32
C LEU A 65 9.31 13.79 -8.32
N VAL A 66 8.05 13.38 -8.51
CA VAL A 66 7.65 11.97 -8.49
C VAL A 66 7.88 11.28 -9.84
N HIS A 67 7.54 11.90 -10.97
CA HIS A 67 7.53 11.22 -12.28
C HIS A 67 8.55 11.79 -13.28
N GLY A 68 9.20 12.91 -12.96
CA GLY A 68 10.03 13.68 -13.90
C GLY A 68 11.17 12.88 -14.50
N PHE A 69 11.77 11.95 -13.75
CA PHE A 69 12.80 11.05 -14.27
C PHE A 69 12.30 10.20 -15.45
N PHE A 70 11.12 9.59 -15.33
CA PHE A 70 10.54 8.78 -16.41
C PHE A 70 10.13 9.66 -17.60
N ILE A 71 9.50 10.81 -17.32
CA ILE A 71 9.12 11.77 -18.36
C ILE A 71 10.35 12.21 -19.15
N LEU A 72 11.45 12.55 -18.47
CA LEU A 72 12.69 12.94 -19.12
C LEU A 72 13.23 11.84 -20.03
N ILE A 73 13.31 10.59 -19.56
CA ILE A 73 13.74 9.46 -20.39
C ILE A 73 12.88 9.34 -21.65
N PHE A 74 11.56 9.44 -21.51
CA PHE A 74 10.66 9.36 -22.67
C PHE A 74 10.83 10.53 -23.63
N LEU A 75 10.99 11.75 -23.13
CA LEU A 75 11.21 12.92 -23.99
C LEU A 75 12.52 12.82 -24.75
N ILE A 76 13.60 12.33 -24.14
CA ILE A 76 14.87 12.10 -24.86
C ILE A 76 14.70 10.99 -25.90
N PHE A 77 14.01 9.90 -25.56
CA PHE A 77 13.71 8.82 -26.51
C PHE A 77 12.91 9.33 -27.72
N LEU A 78 11.94 10.21 -27.48
CA LEU A 78 11.01 10.75 -28.47
C LEU A 78 11.51 12.02 -29.16
N ALA A 79 12.67 12.55 -28.79
CA ALA A 79 13.15 13.86 -29.28
C ALA A 79 13.16 13.96 -30.81
N ARG A 80 13.57 12.90 -31.52
CA ARG A 80 13.58 12.88 -32.99
C ARG A 80 12.18 12.87 -33.59
N ASP A 81 11.23 12.21 -32.93
CA ASP A 81 9.84 12.15 -33.40
C ASP A 81 9.14 13.50 -33.16
N ILE A 82 9.43 14.14 -32.02
CA ILE A 82 8.98 15.50 -31.69
C ILE A 82 9.48 16.51 -32.74
N LEU A 83 10.76 16.46 -33.10
CA LEU A 83 11.33 17.35 -34.11
C LEU A 83 10.73 17.13 -35.51
N ARG A 84 10.36 15.90 -35.86
CA ARG A 84 9.78 15.57 -37.17
C ARG A 84 8.29 15.89 -37.27
N GLN A 85 7.55 15.74 -36.17
CA GLN A 85 6.11 15.94 -36.14
C GLN A 85 5.72 16.82 -34.93
N PRO A 86 6.02 18.12 -34.97
CA PRO A 86 5.85 19.01 -33.81
C PRO A 86 4.38 19.20 -33.40
N VAL A 87 3.41 18.82 -34.24
CA VAL A 87 1.97 18.89 -33.94
C VAL A 87 1.62 18.17 -32.63
N GLY A 88 2.34 17.11 -32.25
CA GLY A 88 2.14 16.43 -30.97
C GLY A 88 2.43 17.31 -29.74
N LEU A 89 3.17 18.42 -29.89
CA LEU A 89 3.38 19.41 -28.82
C LEU A 89 2.10 20.13 -28.41
N LEU A 90 1.03 20.03 -29.21
CA LEU A 90 -0.28 20.58 -28.86
C LEU A 90 -1.05 19.68 -27.86
N ALA A 91 -0.62 18.42 -27.66
CA ALA A 91 -1.33 17.47 -26.80
C ALA A 91 -1.51 17.94 -25.33
N PRO A 92 -0.56 18.65 -24.70
CA PRO A 92 -0.73 19.17 -23.33
C PRO A 92 -1.73 20.32 -23.22
N ILE A 93 -1.98 21.07 -24.30
CA ILE A 93 -2.78 22.31 -24.28
C ILE A 93 -4.16 22.13 -23.64
N PRO A 94 -5.01 21.15 -24.05
CA PRO A 94 -6.33 20.99 -23.43
C PRO A 94 -6.25 20.72 -21.92
N PHE A 95 -5.24 19.99 -21.46
CA PHE A 95 -5.05 19.70 -20.04
C PHE A 95 -4.66 20.96 -19.26
N VAL A 96 -3.70 21.73 -19.80
CA VAL A 96 -3.26 23.00 -19.19
C VAL A 96 -4.40 24.01 -19.14
N LEU A 97 -5.17 24.16 -20.22
CA LEU A 97 -6.33 25.06 -20.28
C LEU A 97 -7.44 24.65 -19.31
N ALA A 98 -7.60 23.35 -19.04
CA ALA A 98 -8.53 22.84 -18.05
C ALA A 98 -7.99 22.92 -16.60
N GLY A 99 -6.77 23.41 -16.38
CA GLY A 99 -6.14 23.52 -15.06
C GLY A 99 -5.31 22.30 -14.61
N TYR A 100 -5.20 21.26 -15.44
CA TYR A 100 -4.51 20.00 -15.15
C TYR A 100 -3.12 19.94 -15.78
N ALA A 101 -2.28 20.92 -15.47
CA ALA A 101 -0.95 21.04 -16.11
C ALA A 101 -0.07 19.79 -15.90
N ALA A 102 -0.15 19.13 -14.74
CA ALA A 102 0.56 17.87 -14.46
C ALA A 102 0.15 16.74 -15.43
N ALA A 103 -1.15 16.58 -15.69
CA ALA A 103 -1.64 15.65 -16.70
C ALA A 103 -1.12 16.03 -18.11
N GLY A 104 -1.02 17.33 -18.41
CA GLY A 104 -0.44 17.83 -19.65
C GLY A 104 1.02 17.39 -19.86
N VAL A 105 1.84 17.41 -18.80
CA VAL A 105 3.24 16.92 -18.84
C VAL A 105 3.29 15.44 -19.24
N ALA A 106 2.43 14.60 -18.68
CA ALA A 106 2.33 13.18 -19.03
C ALA A 106 1.69 12.93 -20.40
N ALA A 107 0.75 13.79 -20.82
CA ALA A 107 0.05 13.68 -22.09
C ALA A 107 0.98 13.84 -23.29
N LEU A 108 2.07 14.62 -23.15
CA LEU A 108 3.04 14.83 -24.22
C LEU A 108 3.70 13.51 -24.69
N PRO A 109 4.48 12.77 -23.86
CA PRO A 109 5.05 11.50 -24.28
C PRO A 109 3.97 10.48 -24.65
N LEU A 110 2.81 10.51 -23.99
CA LEU A 110 1.70 9.62 -24.31
C LEU A 110 1.22 9.81 -25.75
N ALA A 111 1.01 11.05 -26.20
CA ALA A 111 0.56 11.35 -27.56
C ALA A 111 1.51 10.78 -28.61
N TYR A 112 2.82 10.96 -28.44
CA TYR A 112 3.81 10.42 -29.36
C TYR A 112 3.87 8.88 -29.32
N PHE A 113 3.77 8.25 -28.15
CA PHE A 113 3.69 6.80 -28.07
C PHE A 113 2.43 6.22 -28.72
N LEU A 114 1.30 6.95 -28.65
CA LEU A 114 0.08 6.57 -29.35
C LEU A 114 0.21 6.74 -30.87
N LEU A 115 0.92 7.76 -31.34
CA LEU A 115 1.18 7.98 -32.78
C LEU A 115 2.25 7.02 -33.35
N ALA A 116 3.02 6.34 -32.50
CA ALA A 116 4.08 5.44 -32.93
C ALA A 116 3.54 4.28 -33.78
N ARG A 117 4.08 4.12 -35.01
CA ARG A 117 3.67 3.09 -35.97
C ARG A 117 3.94 1.64 -35.50
N ARG A 118 4.88 1.45 -34.59
CA ARG A 118 5.20 0.14 -33.99
C ARG A 118 5.28 0.26 -32.49
N ARG A 119 4.35 -0.39 -31.79
CA ARG A 119 4.30 -0.44 -30.33
C ARG A 119 4.94 -1.74 -29.85
N GLY A 120 6.19 -1.67 -29.44
CA GLY A 120 6.82 -2.78 -28.72
C GLY A 120 6.33 -2.85 -27.26
N PRO A 121 6.65 -3.92 -26.52
CA PRO A 121 6.20 -4.10 -25.13
C PRO A 121 6.52 -2.90 -24.22
N ALA A 122 7.73 -2.35 -24.30
CA ALA A 122 8.13 -1.18 -23.51
C ALA A 122 7.21 0.04 -23.75
N VAL A 123 6.86 0.30 -25.01
CA VAL A 123 5.95 1.41 -25.36
C VAL A 123 4.54 1.17 -24.81
N LEU A 124 4.06 -0.08 -24.80
CA LEU A 124 2.76 -0.42 -24.21
C LEU A 124 2.77 -0.19 -22.69
N LEU A 125 3.83 -0.60 -21.99
CA LEU A 125 3.99 -0.31 -20.56
C LEU A 125 4.05 1.19 -20.28
N ALA A 126 4.75 1.96 -21.12
CA ALA A 126 4.78 3.43 -21.04
C ALA A 126 3.36 4.01 -21.15
N ILE A 127 2.60 3.57 -22.16
CA ILE A 127 1.22 4.03 -22.39
C ILE A 127 0.35 3.69 -21.17
N CYS A 128 0.40 2.45 -20.66
CA CYS A 128 -0.38 2.06 -19.49
C CYS A 128 -0.03 2.91 -18.26
N GLY A 129 1.25 3.08 -17.94
CA GLY A 129 1.67 3.89 -16.79
C GLY A 129 1.30 5.37 -16.94
N LEU A 130 1.48 5.95 -18.13
CA LEU A 130 1.10 7.35 -18.41
C LEU A 130 -0.42 7.56 -18.35
N VAL A 131 -1.20 6.60 -18.84
CA VAL A 131 -2.67 6.64 -18.72
C VAL A 131 -3.08 6.59 -17.25
N VAL A 132 -2.48 5.71 -16.44
CA VAL A 132 -2.80 5.63 -15.01
C VAL A 132 -2.54 6.96 -14.30
N ILE A 133 -1.36 7.56 -14.45
CA ILE A 133 -1.04 8.84 -13.76
C ILE A 133 -1.89 10.01 -14.29
N ILE A 134 -2.32 9.98 -15.55
CA ILE A 134 -3.27 10.97 -16.09
C ILE A 134 -4.66 10.75 -15.49
N LEU A 135 -5.14 9.51 -15.42
CA LEU A 135 -6.46 9.20 -14.88
C LEU A 135 -6.60 9.67 -13.42
N THR A 136 -5.56 9.50 -12.61
CA THR A 136 -5.55 9.95 -11.21
C THR A 136 -5.52 11.47 -11.05
N GLU A 137 -5.14 12.21 -12.10
CA GLU A 137 -5.25 13.68 -12.11
C GLU A 137 -6.69 14.15 -12.34
N PHE A 138 -7.57 13.31 -12.90
CA PHE A 138 -8.98 13.65 -13.15
C PHE A 138 -9.94 12.98 -12.19
N PHE A 139 -9.63 11.75 -11.78
CA PHE A 139 -10.54 10.91 -11.02
C PHE A 139 -9.89 10.44 -9.74
N TYR A 140 -10.69 10.35 -8.69
CA TYR A 140 -10.32 9.72 -7.44
C TYR A 140 -11.44 8.83 -6.92
N LEU A 141 -11.09 7.82 -6.13
CA LEU A 141 -12.03 7.05 -5.35
C LEU A 141 -12.38 7.85 -4.11
N LYS A 142 -13.66 8.20 -3.95
CA LYS A 142 -14.17 8.94 -2.80
C LYS A 142 -14.11 8.04 -1.58
N ASP A 143 -13.28 8.40 -0.61
CA ASP A 143 -13.16 7.70 0.66
C ASP A 143 -13.13 8.68 1.84
N ASN A 144 -12.94 8.13 3.03
CA ASN A 144 -13.05 8.85 4.30
C ASN A 144 -11.77 9.64 4.67
N MET A 145 -10.88 9.92 3.71
CA MET A 145 -9.64 10.69 3.95
C MET A 145 -9.86 12.21 4.18
N GLY A 146 -11.11 12.67 4.11
CA GLY A 146 -11.47 14.08 4.30
C GLY A 146 -11.02 14.99 3.16
N ASP A 147 -11.31 16.29 3.26
CA ASP A 147 -11.13 17.26 2.17
C ASP A 147 -9.67 17.58 1.85
N THR A 148 -8.76 17.45 2.80
CA THR A 148 -7.34 17.73 2.58
C THR A 148 -6.65 16.58 1.83
N TYR A 149 -6.97 15.34 2.18
CA TYR A 149 -6.32 14.14 1.65
C TYR A 149 -7.24 13.29 0.78
N TYR A 150 -8.32 13.88 0.23
CA TYR A 150 -9.41 13.17 -0.47
C TYR A 150 -8.98 12.25 -1.61
N ARG A 151 -7.78 12.45 -2.18
CA ARG A 151 -7.23 11.59 -3.24
C ARG A 151 -6.06 10.73 -2.81
N MET A 152 -5.65 10.79 -1.55
CA MET A 152 -4.40 10.18 -1.08
C MET A 152 -4.35 8.70 -1.41
N ASN A 153 -5.40 7.95 -1.09
CA ASN A 153 -5.46 6.51 -1.39
C ASN A 153 -5.49 6.23 -2.89
N THR A 154 -6.12 7.10 -3.70
CA THR A 154 -6.09 6.95 -5.16
C THR A 154 -4.67 7.12 -5.67
N VAL A 155 -4.02 8.23 -5.31
CA VAL A 155 -2.64 8.51 -5.73
C VAL A 155 -1.71 7.39 -5.25
N PHE A 156 -1.75 7.06 -3.97
CA PHE A 156 -0.90 6.02 -3.37
C PHE A 156 -1.08 4.65 -4.04
N LYS A 157 -2.32 4.16 -4.19
CA LYS A 157 -2.60 2.81 -4.71
C LYS A 157 -2.36 2.68 -6.21
N PHE A 158 -2.52 3.76 -6.99
CA PHE A 158 -2.34 3.73 -8.43
C PHE A 158 -0.94 4.16 -8.88
N TYR A 159 -0.23 5.01 -8.12
CA TYR A 159 1.12 5.41 -8.47
C TYR A 159 2.12 4.28 -8.32
N LEU A 160 1.95 3.37 -7.36
CA LEU A 160 2.84 2.22 -7.19
C LEU A 160 2.91 1.34 -8.46
N PRO A 161 1.79 0.81 -8.99
CA PRO A 161 1.83 0.05 -10.25
C PRO A 161 2.25 0.92 -11.44
N ALA A 162 1.87 2.20 -11.48
CA ALA A 162 2.34 3.11 -12.54
C ALA A 162 3.87 3.22 -12.54
N TRP A 163 4.51 3.39 -11.38
CA TRP A 163 5.96 3.42 -11.24
C TRP A 163 6.64 2.15 -11.73
N ILE A 164 6.08 0.98 -11.44
CA ILE A 164 6.59 -0.30 -11.94
C ILE A 164 6.55 -0.31 -13.48
N LEU A 165 5.42 0.10 -14.08
CA LEU A 165 5.24 0.14 -15.53
C LEU A 165 6.16 1.16 -16.21
N LEU A 166 6.23 2.38 -15.67
CA LEU A 166 7.04 3.48 -16.18
C LEU A 166 8.53 3.19 -16.03
N GLY A 167 8.95 2.61 -14.91
CA GLY A 167 10.32 2.19 -14.66
C GLY A 167 10.77 1.09 -15.61
N ALA A 168 9.99 0.00 -15.72
CA ALA A 168 10.29 -1.09 -16.65
C ALA A 168 10.37 -0.60 -18.11
N SER A 169 9.44 0.27 -18.52
CA SER A 169 9.47 0.93 -19.83
C SER A 169 10.71 1.81 -20.00
N GLY A 170 10.93 2.74 -19.07
CA GLY A 170 11.99 3.74 -19.11
C GLY A 170 13.36 3.10 -19.26
N PHE A 171 13.68 2.11 -18.42
CA PHE A 171 14.97 1.41 -18.51
C PHE A 171 15.11 0.56 -19.78
N ALA A 172 14.03 -0.05 -20.27
CA ALA A 172 14.06 -0.78 -21.54
C ALA A 172 14.29 0.15 -22.76
N LEU A 173 13.67 1.34 -22.75
CA LEU A 173 13.87 2.36 -23.79
C LEU A 173 15.27 2.99 -23.69
N LEU A 174 15.74 3.28 -22.48
CA LEU A 174 17.10 3.76 -22.24
C LEU A 174 18.14 2.76 -22.75
N ALA A 175 17.98 1.47 -22.46
CA ALA A 175 18.86 0.42 -22.99
C ALA A 175 18.90 0.44 -24.52
N ARG A 176 17.76 0.61 -25.20
CA ARG A 176 17.70 0.74 -26.68
C ARG A 176 18.43 1.97 -27.20
N MET A 177 18.33 3.10 -26.50
CA MET A 177 19.06 4.32 -26.88
C MET A 177 20.56 4.13 -26.75
N LEU A 178 21.00 3.42 -25.71
CA LEU A 178 22.41 3.17 -25.42
C LEU A 178 23.02 2.06 -26.29
N GLN A 179 22.22 1.18 -26.90
CA GLN A 179 22.72 0.09 -27.75
C GLN A 179 23.68 0.56 -28.85
N LYS A 180 23.32 1.62 -29.60
CA LYS A 180 24.16 2.15 -30.67
C LYS A 180 25.45 2.81 -30.18
N PRO A 181 25.42 3.82 -29.30
CA PRO A 181 26.65 4.46 -28.82
C PRO A 181 27.57 3.49 -28.07
N CYS A 182 27.01 2.47 -27.40
CA CYS A 182 27.80 1.46 -26.70
C CYS A 182 28.21 0.26 -27.58
N SER A 183 27.75 0.16 -28.83
CA SER A 183 28.03 -1.02 -29.69
C SER A 183 29.51 -1.18 -30.05
N GLY A 184 30.29 -0.10 -30.03
CA GLY A 184 31.74 -0.14 -30.26
C GLY A 184 32.55 -0.57 -29.04
N LEU A 185 31.93 -0.66 -27.85
CA LEU A 185 32.61 -1.10 -26.63
C LEU A 185 32.81 -2.62 -26.69
N ARG A 186 34.05 -3.05 -26.87
CA ARG A 186 34.43 -4.46 -26.83
C ARG A 186 34.56 -4.91 -25.37
N ILE A 187 33.44 -5.28 -24.77
CA ILE A 187 33.41 -5.88 -23.44
C ILE A 187 33.46 -7.40 -23.62
N SER A 188 34.42 -8.07 -22.97
CA SER A 188 34.50 -9.53 -23.01
C SER A 188 33.23 -10.16 -22.41
N GLU A 189 32.85 -11.35 -22.88
CA GLU A 189 31.69 -12.08 -22.36
C GLU A 189 31.78 -12.27 -20.84
N GLY A 190 33.00 -12.56 -20.34
CA GLY A 190 33.30 -12.69 -18.91
C GLY A 190 33.04 -11.37 -18.17
N THR A 191 33.59 -10.26 -18.65
CA THR A 191 33.39 -8.93 -18.04
C THR A 191 31.91 -8.55 -18.02
N ARG A 192 31.15 -8.82 -19.09
CA ARG A 192 29.71 -8.53 -19.13
C ARG A 192 28.93 -9.31 -18.07
N LYS A 193 29.21 -10.62 -17.95
CA LYS A 193 28.60 -11.47 -16.91
C LYS A 193 28.97 -10.97 -15.52
N SER A 194 30.23 -10.65 -15.28
CA SER A 194 30.69 -10.10 -14.00
C SER A 194 30.00 -8.79 -13.67
N LEU A 195 29.85 -7.86 -14.62
CA LEU A 195 29.14 -6.60 -14.40
C LEU A 195 27.67 -6.83 -14.03
N ILE A 196 26.98 -7.77 -14.72
CA ILE A 196 25.60 -8.11 -14.39
C ILE A 196 25.51 -8.69 -12.98
N VAL A 197 26.39 -9.65 -12.64
CA VAL A 197 26.42 -10.27 -11.31
C VAL A 197 26.72 -9.22 -10.24
N LEU A 198 27.68 -8.32 -10.47
CA LEU A 198 28.02 -7.24 -9.55
C LEU A 198 26.88 -6.23 -9.41
N SER A 199 26.16 -5.88 -10.48
CA SER A 199 24.99 -5.02 -10.39
C SER A 199 23.86 -5.67 -9.59
N VAL A 200 23.57 -6.95 -9.82
CA VAL A 200 22.57 -7.69 -9.05
C VAL A 200 23.00 -7.81 -7.58
N ALA A 201 24.26 -8.18 -7.33
CA ALA A 201 24.80 -8.27 -5.98
C ALA A 201 24.76 -6.91 -5.26
N ALA A 202 25.09 -5.81 -5.93
CA ALA A 202 24.99 -4.47 -5.37
C ALA A 202 23.54 -4.10 -5.04
N LEU A 203 22.57 -4.41 -5.92
CA LEU A 203 21.15 -4.16 -5.65
C LEU A 203 20.62 -4.99 -4.48
N LEU A 204 21.06 -6.25 -4.34
CA LEU A 204 20.70 -7.11 -3.22
C LEU A 204 21.42 -6.72 -1.92
N ALA A 205 22.63 -6.17 -2.01
CA ALA A 205 23.41 -5.69 -0.87
C ALA A 205 22.98 -4.29 -0.42
N ALA A 206 22.39 -3.48 -1.29
CA ALA A 206 22.05 -2.08 -1.01
C ALA A 206 21.19 -1.89 0.25
N PRO A 207 20.15 -2.70 0.52
CA PRO A 207 19.38 -2.58 1.77
C PRO A 207 20.20 -2.77 3.04
N PHE A 208 21.30 -3.54 2.99
CA PHE A 208 22.20 -3.79 4.11
C PHE A 208 23.31 -2.75 4.26
N ALA A 209 23.57 -1.97 3.20
CA ALA A 209 24.58 -0.91 3.20
C ALA A 209 24.01 0.46 3.56
N ILE A 210 22.68 0.62 3.49
CA ILE A 210 21.98 1.81 3.95
C ILE A 210 21.77 1.65 5.46
N PRO A 211 22.32 2.54 6.29
CA PRO A 211 22.04 2.51 7.72
C PRO A 211 20.57 2.86 7.93
N LEU A 212 19.74 1.84 8.03
CA LEU A 212 18.40 1.99 8.57
C LEU A 212 18.61 2.14 10.07
N GLU A 213 18.22 3.28 10.63
CA GLU A 213 18.14 3.44 12.07
C GLU A 213 17.13 2.40 12.57
N HIS A 214 17.66 1.30 13.13
CA HIS A 214 16.85 0.31 13.79
C HIS A 214 16.76 0.72 15.25
N PRO A 215 15.57 1.11 15.75
CA PRO A 215 15.43 1.48 17.16
C PRO A 215 15.70 0.31 18.12
N TYR A 216 15.79 -0.93 17.60
CA TYR A 216 15.98 -2.15 18.38
C TYR A 216 17.10 -3.01 17.79
N GLU A 217 17.90 -3.61 18.68
CA GLU A 217 18.95 -4.53 18.30
C GLU A 217 18.40 -5.95 18.05
N GLY A 218 19.02 -6.70 17.14
CA GLY A 218 18.65 -8.09 16.86
C GLY A 218 18.43 -8.39 15.38
N ALA A 219 18.87 -9.58 14.94
CA ALA A 219 18.71 -10.07 13.57
C ALA A 219 17.87 -11.34 13.56
N THR A 220 16.57 -11.20 13.80
CA THR A 220 15.61 -12.31 13.86
C THR A 220 14.41 -12.06 12.94
N LEU A 221 13.74 -13.15 12.55
CA LEU A 221 12.48 -13.12 11.81
C LEU A 221 11.26 -13.06 12.74
N ASP A 222 11.48 -13.10 14.05
CA ASP A 222 10.44 -12.90 15.05
C ASP A 222 10.14 -11.40 15.22
N GLY A 223 8.99 -10.98 14.68
CA GLY A 223 8.54 -9.58 14.76
C GLY A 223 8.22 -9.09 16.17
N LEU A 224 8.19 -9.97 17.18
CA LEU A 224 7.97 -9.61 18.58
C LEU A 224 9.25 -9.65 19.43
N ALA A 225 10.39 -10.07 18.88
CA ALA A 225 11.62 -10.24 19.65
C ALA A 225 12.06 -8.95 20.34
N TYR A 226 11.84 -7.79 19.71
CA TYR A 226 12.18 -6.48 20.28
C TYR A 226 11.45 -6.19 21.60
N LEU A 227 10.31 -6.82 21.86
CA LEU A 227 9.56 -6.62 23.10
C LEU A 227 10.37 -7.04 24.32
N HIS A 228 11.24 -8.05 24.20
CA HIS A 228 12.05 -8.49 25.33
C HIS A 228 12.98 -7.40 25.86
N ASP A 229 13.48 -6.54 24.97
CA ASP A 229 14.40 -5.46 25.33
C ASP A 229 13.66 -4.15 25.56
N ALA A 230 12.69 -3.82 24.72
CA ALA A 230 11.99 -2.54 24.73
C ALA A 230 10.80 -2.49 25.71
N HIS A 231 10.06 -3.60 25.83
CA HIS A 231 8.81 -3.69 26.59
C HIS A 231 8.69 -5.04 27.32
N PRO A 232 9.63 -5.38 28.23
CA PRO A 232 9.74 -6.71 28.82
C PRO A 232 8.46 -7.17 29.55
N GLY A 233 7.70 -6.24 30.14
CA GLY A 233 6.40 -6.52 30.74
C GLY A 233 5.36 -6.97 29.71
N ASP A 234 5.26 -6.27 28.58
CA ASP A 234 4.38 -6.66 27.48
C ASP A 234 4.81 -8.01 26.89
N ALA A 235 6.11 -8.27 26.74
CA ALA A 235 6.62 -9.54 26.19
C ALA A 235 6.12 -10.75 27.00
N GLN A 236 6.22 -10.67 28.33
CA GLN A 236 5.78 -11.75 29.22
C GLN A 236 4.26 -11.86 29.29
N ALA A 237 3.56 -10.72 29.36
CA ALA A 237 2.11 -10.71 29.41
C ALA A 237 1.48 -11.24 28.11
N VAL A 238 2.05 -10.93 26.95
CA VAL A 238 1.65 -11.50 25.65
C VAL A 238 1.85 -13.02 25.63
N ALA A 239 3.00 -13.51 26.13
CA ALA A 239 3.25 -14.94 26.20
C ALA A 239 2.24 -15.66 27.12
N TRP A 240 1.92 -15.06 28.26
CA TRP A 240 0.92 -15.56 29.19
C TRP A 240 -0.49 -15.56 28.58
N LEU A 241 -0.93 -14.44 28.00
CA LEU A 241 -2.24 -14.33 27.35
C LEU A 241 -2.42 -15.36 26.22
N ARG A 242 -1.38 -15.58 25.41
CA ARG A 242 -1.39 -16.61 24.35
C ARG A 242 -1.48 -18.04 24.87
N SER A 243 -1.13 -18.29 26.12
CA SER A 243 -1.23 -19.61 26.75
C SER A 243 -2.64 -19.92 27.25
N LEU A 244 -3.52 -18.92 27.35
CA LEU A 244 -4.89 -19.07 27.82
C LEU A 244 -5.81 -19.53 26.68
N GLU A 245 -6.72 -20.45 27.00
CA GLU A 245 -7.80 -20.84 26.10
C GLU A 245 -9.07 -20.07 26.41
N GLY A 246 -9.87 -19.75 25.38
CA GLY A 246 -11.22 -19.20 25.54
C GLY A 246 -11.29 -17.72 25.96
N VAL A 247 -10.23 -16.94 25.79
CA VAL A 247 -10.28 -15.49 26.02
C VAL A 247 -11.16 -14.84 24.96
N GLN A 248 -12.37 -14.39 25.36
CA GLN A 248 -13.34 -13.81 24.42
C GLN A 248 -12.94 -12.44 23.89
N GLY A 249 -12.20 -11.66 24.67
CA GLY A 249 -11.74 -10.34 24.27
C GLY A 249 -11.00 -9.62 25.41
N ILE A 250 -10.28 -8.58 25.04
CA ILE A 250 -9.42 -7.82 25.93
C ILE A 250 -9.71 -6.32 25.89
N VAL A 251 -9.65 -5.67 27.04
CA VAL A 251 -9.53 -4.22 27.13
C VAL A 251 -8.05 -3.87 27.13
N GLU A 252 -7.63 -3.03 26.20
CA GLU A 252 -6.30 -2.41 26.15
C GLU A 252 -6.46 -0.92 25.83
N ALA A 253 -5.42 -0.11 26.02
CA ALA A 253 -5.53 1.32 25.76
C ALA A 253 -5.67 1.67 24.27
N GLU A 254 -6.43 2.74 24.03
CA GLU A 254 -6.52 3.41 22.73
C GLU A 254 -5.69 4.71 22.75
N GLY A 255 -4.84 4.89 21.73
CA GLY A 255 -3.97 6.05 21.59
C GLY A 255 -3.68 6.43 20.13
N GLY A 256 -4.60 6.11 19.24
CA GLY A 256 -4.54 6.45 17.82
C GLY A 256 -3.80 5.43 16.95
N ASP A 257 -4.02 5.57 15.65
CA ASP A 257 -3.51 4.69 14.61
C ASP A 257 -1.98 4.84 14.41
N TYR A 258 -1.31 3.75 14.03
CA TYR A 258 0.14 3.72 13.76
C TYR A 258 1.01 4.15 14.95
N THR A 259 0.55 3.91 16.17
CA THR A 259 1.29 4.10 17.42
C THR A 259 1.60 2.74 18.07
N TYR A 260 2.23 2.74 19.25
CA TYR A 260 2.42 1.52 20.05
C TYR A 260 1.12 1.04 20.73
N PHE A 261 -0.01 1.73 20.58
CA PHE A 261 -1.31 1.27 21.09
C PHE A 261 -1.92 0.16 20.21
N SER A 262 -2.96 -0.54 20.69
CA SER A 262 -3.53 -1.74 20.05
C SER A 262 -2.57 -2.94 19.95
N ARG A 263 -1.48 -2.93 20.71
CA ARG A 263 -0.41 -3.91 20.61
C ARG A 263 -0.81 -5.26 21.19
N ILE A 264 -1.61 -5.30 22.26
CA ILE A 264 -1.89 -6.54 22.98
C ILE A 264 -2.82 -7.39 22.15
N SER A 265 -3.89 -6.84 21.57
CA SER A 265 -4.73 -7.56 20.61
C SER A 265 -3.95 -8.00 19.37
N SER A 266 -3.11 -7.11 18.82
CA SER A 266 -2.29 -7.41 17.63
C SER A 266 -1.30 -8.55 17.88
N PHE A 267 -0.66 -8.58 19.06
CA PHE A 267 0.34 -9.58 19.40
C PHE A 267 -0.30 -10.88 19.89
N THR A 268 -1.43 -10.85 20.56
CA THR A 268 -2.07 -12.07 21.09
C THR A 268 -3.05 -12.72 20.12
N GLY A 269 -3.64 -11.95 19.19
CA GLY A 269 -4.79 -12.36 18.38
C GLY A 269 -6.12 -12.29 19.13
N ILE A 270 -6.13 -11.82 20.38
CA ILE A 270 -7.34 -11.65 21.19
C ILE A 270 -8.03 -10.35 20.74
N PRO A 271 -9.33 -10.36 20.40
CA PRO A 271 -10.00 -9.15 19.92
C PRO A 271 -10.14 -8.10 21.03
N ALA A 272 -9.91 -6.83 20.70
CA ALA A 272 -10.12 -5.70 21.59
C ALA A 272 -11.46 -4.99 21.34
N ILE A 273 -11.91 -4.19 22.32
CA ILE A 273 -13.10 -3.33 22.17
C ILE A 273 -12.95 -2.39 20.96
N ILE A 274 -11.80 -1.73 20.88
CA ILE A 274 -11.39 -0.87 19.77
C ILE A 274 -9.86 -0.91 19.68
N GLY A 275 -9.35 -1.03 18.45
CA GLY A 275 -7.93 -0.91 18.15
C GLY A 275 -7.64 0.47 17.58
N MET A 276 -7.39 0.52 16.27
CA MET A 276 -7.11 1.75 15.50
C MET A 276 -8.42 2.44 15.04
N PRO A 277 -8.89 3.51 15.70
CA PRO A 277 -10.22 4.05 15.43
C PRO A 277 -10.35 4.68 14.06
N PHE A 278 -9.29 5.27 13.51
CA PHE A 278 -9.36 5.87 12.17
C PHE A 278 -9.44 4.80 11.08
N HIS A 279 -8.79 3.64 11.23
CA HIS A 279 -9.01 2.48 10.35
C HIS A 279 -10.45 1.98 10.43
N GLU A 280 -11.04 1.89 11.63
CA GLU A 280 -12.45 1.49 11.77
C GLU A 280 -13.39 2.46 11.04
N TYR A 281 -13.12 3.77 11.17
CA TYR A 281 -13.81 4.83 10.43
C TYR A 281 -13.66 4.68 8.91
N MET A 282 -12.48 4.33 8.42
CA MET A 282 -12.23 4.12 6.98
C MET A 282 -13.06 2.98 6.38
N TRP A 283 -13.49 1.98 7.17
CA TRP A 283 -14.27 0.86 6.66
C TRP A 283 -15.78 1.04 6.80
N ARG A 284 -16.21 1.64 7.91
CA ARG A 284 -17.62 1.59 8.34
C ARG A 284 -18.33 2.93 8.33
N ALA A 285 -17.58 4.04 8.31
CA ALA A 285 -18.05 5.43 8.20
C ALA A 285 -19.07 5.91 9.25
N ASP A 286 -19.57 5.03 10.11
CA ASP A 286 -20.56 5.29 11.15
C ASP A 286 -19.87 5.58 12.50
N GLY A 287 -20.38 6.58 13.24
CA GLY A 287 -19.70 7.17 14.39
C GLY A 287 -19.61 6.32 15.66
N TRP A 288 -19.98 5.03 15.64
CA TRP A 288 -20.01 4.20 16.86
C TRP A 288 -18.61 3.95 17.43
N PHE A 289 -17.55 4.05 16.63
CA PHE A 289 -16.17 3.89 17.13
C PHE A 289 -15.85 4.93 18.21
N GLY A 290 -16.42 6.14 18.12
CA GLY A 290 -16.26 7.18 19.13
C GLY A 290 -16.86 6.79 20.50
N GLU A 291 -17.98 6.07 20.49
CA GLU A 291 -18.58 5.50 21.71
C GLU A 291 -17.62 4.48 22.35
N ARG A 292 -17.05 3.58 21.55
CA ARG A 292 -16.10 2.57 22.06
C ARG A 292 -14.83 3.18 22.64
N VAL A 293 -14.29 4.23 22.01
CA VAL A 293 -13.14 4.98 22.54
C VAL A 293 -13.48 5.59 23.90
N GLY A 294 -14.66 6.20 24.02
CA GLY A 294 -15.15 6.75 25.28
C GLY A 294 -15.35 5.68 26.37
N ASP A 295 -15.92 4.54 25.99
CA ASP A 295 -16.16 3.43 26.91
C ASP A 295 -14.86 2.78 27.39
N VAL A 296 -13.85 2.60 26.54
CA VAL A 296 -12.51 2.14 26.97
C VAL A 296 -11.93 3.08 28.02
N ARG A 297 -12.01 4.40 27.80
CA ARG A 297 -11.57 5.37 28.82
C ARG A 297 -12.31 5.18 30.14
N LEU A 298 -13.63 5.04 30.10
CA LEU A 298 -14.45 4.85 31.30
C LEU A 298 -14.13 3.54 32.03
N ILE A 299 -13.79 2.47 31.31
CA ILE A 299 -13.36 1.20 31.91
C ILE A 299 -12.12 1.41 32.81
N TYR A 300 -11.17 2.24 32.37
CA TYR A 300 -9.95 2.53 33.14
C TYR A 300 -10.15 3.55 34.27
N GLU A 301 -10.99 4.57 34.06
CA GLU A 301 -11.07 5.76 34.96
C GLU A 301 -12.25 5.72 35.96
N ASP A 302 -13.31 4.96 35.66
CA ASP A 302 -14.53 4.86 36.47
C ASP A 302 -14.78 3.42 36.93
N PRO A 303 -14.32 3.04 38.14
CA PRO A 303 -14.47 1.68 38.68
C PRO A 303 -15.91 1.18 38.71
N SER A 304 -16.90 2.07 38.81
CA SER A 304 -18.32 1.71 38.84
C SER A 304 -18.86 1.26 37.48
N ARG A 305 -18.16 1.61 36.39
CA ARG A 305 -18.53 1.27 35.01
C ARG A 305 -17.73 0.12 34.43
N THR A 306 -16.55 -0.18 34.98
CA THR A 306 -15.62 -1.20 34.47
C THR A 306 -16.33 -2.53 34.14
N ALA A 307 -16.97 -3.17 35.13
CA ALA A 307 -17.61 -4.47 34.94
C ALA A 307 -18.77 -4.44 33.93
N MET A 308 -19.64 -3.43 34.00
CA MET A 308 -20.80 -3.30 33.10
C MET A 308 -20.37 -3.10 31.65
N LEU A 309 -19.35 -2.26 31.40
CA LEU A 309 -18.85 -2.02 30.05
C LEU A 309 -18.08 -3.23 29.51
N MET A 310 -17.32 -3.94 30.33
CA MET A 310 -16.71 -5.20 29.92
C MET A 310 -17.77 -6.24 29.51
N GLN A 311 -18.87 -6.34 30.26
CA GLN A 311 -20.00 -7.21 29.91
C GLN A 311 -20.71 -6.77 28.62
N LYS A 312 -20.93 -5.47 28.44
CA LYS A 312 -21.51 -4.88 27.21
C LYS A 312 -20.76 -5.34 25.95
N TYR A 313 -19.43 -5.38 26.01
CA TYR A 313 -18.58 -5.73 24.88
C TYR A 313 -18.15 -7.21 24.83
N GLN A 314 -18.60 -8.03 25.78
CA GLN A 314 -18.22 -9.45 25.86
C GLN A 314 -16.70 -9.67 25.97
N VAL A 315 -16.01 -8.78 26.70
CA VAL A 315 -14.57 -8.89 26.96
C VAL A 315 -14.31 -9.41 28.37
N THR A 316 -13.40 -10.36 28.49
CA THR A 316 -13.17 -11.12 29.72
C THR A 316 -11.91 -10.68 30.46
N HIS A 317 -11.00 -9.99 29.79
CA HIS A 317 -9.72 -9.56 30.34
C HIS A 317 -9.52 -8.06 30.19
N LEU A 318 -8.91 -7.43 31.18
CA LEU A 318 -8.55 -6.02 31.19
C LEU A 318 -7.06 -5.90 31.46
N TYR A 319 -6.32 -5.41 30.48
CA TYR A 319 -4.87 -5.23 30.52
C TYR A 319 -4.50 -3.86 31.12
N VAL A 320 -3.50 -3.80 31.99
CA VAL A 320 -2.95 -2.53 32.51
C VAL A 320 -1.42 -2.59 32.47
N GLY A 321 -0.81 -1.89 31.51
CA GLY A 321 0.64 -1.69 31.43
C GLY A 321 1.02 -0.21 31.38
N GLU A 322 2.20 0.08 30.83
CA GLU A 322 2.73 1.44 30.71
C GLU A 322 1.82 2.36 29.89
N SER A 323 1.42 1.92 28.68
CA SER A 323 0.57 2.72 27.77
C SER A 323 -0.78 3.07 28.38
N GLU A 324 -1.38 2.15 29.13
CA GLU A 324 -2.64 2.39 29.84
C GLU A 324 -2.48 3.45 30.94
N ARG A 325 -1.37 3.41 31.68
CA ARG A 325 -1.05 4.37 32.76
C ARG A 325 -0.64 5.75 32.24
N GLU A 326 0.02 5.78 31.09
CA GLU A 326 0.34 7.03 30.40
C GLU A 326 -0.93 7.73 29.90
N ARG A 327 -1.86 6.94 29.35
CA ARG A 327 -3.04 7.45 28.65
C ARG A 327 -4.20 7.83 29.55
N TYR A 328 -4.41 7.10 30.66
CA TYR A 328 -5.60 7.20 31.51
C TYR A 328 -5.26 7.32 32.99
N ALA A 329 -6.18 7.91 33.77
CA ALA A 329 -6.14 7.87 35.23
C ALA A 329 -6.63 6.50 35.74
N VAL A 330 -5.77 5.47 35.64
CA VAL A 330 -6.14 4.08 35.91
C VAL A 330 -6.57 3.86 37.37
N ARG A 331 -7.82 3.41 37.57
CA ARG A 331 -8.44 3.10 38.87
C ARG A 331 -9.04 1.69 38.95
N VAL A 332 -8.66 0.80 38.03
CA VAL A 332 -9.23 -0.55 37.87
C VAL A 332 -9.17 -1.39 39.15
N ALA A 333 -8.15 -1.22 40.00
CA ALA A 333 -8.04 -1.93 41.27
C ALA A 333 -9.24 -1.69 42.22
N GLU A 334 -9.93 -0.56 42.09
CA GLU A 334 -11.12 -0.21 42.88
C GLU A 334 -12.41 -0.88 42.37
N SER A 335 -12.38 -1.52 41.20
CA SER A 335 -13.57 -2.12 40.56
C SER A 335 -13.98 -3.47 41.16
N GLY A 336 -13.14 -4.07 42.01
CA GLY A 336 -13.38 -5.38 42.61
C GLY A 336 -13.15 -6.56 41.64
N LEU A 337 -12.61 -6.33 40.45
CA LEU A 337 -12.25 -7.40 39.53
C LEU A 337 -11.07 -8.23 40.08
N PRO A 338 -11.11 -9.57 39.98
CA PRO A 338 -9.97 -10.41 40.33
C PRO A 338 -8.73 -10.10 39.48
N LEU A 339 -7.61 -9.89 40.15
CA LEU A 339 -6.28 -9.79 39.53
C LEU A 339 -5.75 -11.21 39.27
N VAL A 340 -5.45 -11.52 38.01
CA VAL A 340 -5.03 -12.86 37.55
C VAL A 340 -3.59 -12.91 37.04
N TYR A 341 -2.98 -11.75 36.81
CA TYR A 341 -1.58 -11.60 36.42
C TYR A 341 -1.03 -10.30 37.01
N ASP A 342 0.15 -10.37 37.63
CA ASP A 342 0.90 -9.22 38.14
C ASP A 342 2.40 -9.50 37.99
N HIS A 343 3.03 -8.93 36.97
CA HIS A 343 4.46 -9.12 36.70
C HIS A 343 5.02 -7.96 35.85
N ASP A 344 6.23 -7.50 36.18
CA ASP A 344 6.97 -6.45 35.46
C ASP A 344 6.16 -5.21 35.08
N GLY A 345 5.38 -4.70 36.06
CA GLY A 345 4.59 -3.48 35.89
C GLY A 345 3.28 -3.68 35.10
N VAL A 346 3.01 -4.90 34.63
CA VAL A 346 1.75 -5.28 33.96
C VAL A 346 0.83 -6.00 34.92
N GLN A 347 -0.43 -5.56 34.94
CA GLN A 347 -1.51 -6.18 35.68
C GLN A 347 -2.64 -6.58 34.74
N ILE A 348 -3.19 -7.78 34.89
CA ILE A 348 -4.36 -8.22 34.12
C ILE A 348 -5.46 -8.66 35.08
N TYR A 349 -6.65 -8.08 34.86
CA TYR A 349 -7.86 -8.36 35.61
C TYR A 349 -8.82 -9.17 34.76
N THR A 350 -9.71 -9.95 35.38
CA THR A 350 -10.70 -10.75 34.66
C THR A 350 -12.12 -10.56 35.16
N ILE A 351 -13.09 -10.86 34.31
CA ILE A 351 -14.51 -11.00 34.66
C ILE A 351 -15.10 -12.20 33.92
N THR A 352 -16.09 -12.85 34.53
CA THR A 352 -16.98 -13.78 33.83
C THR A 352 -18.10 -12.98 33.17
N VAL A 353 -18.22 -13.09 31.85
CA VAL A 353 -19.22 -12.36 31.06
C VAL A 353 -20.42 -13.23 30.74
#